data_AF-A0A9N7NZZ2-F1
#
_entry.id   AF-A0A9N7NZZ2-F1
#
_cell.length_a   1.000
_cell.length_b   1.000
_cell.length_c   1.000
_cell.angle_alpha   90.00
_cell.angle_beta   90.00
_cell.angle_gamma   90.00
#
_symmetry.space_group_name_H-M   'P 1'
#
loop_
_entity.id
_entity.type
_entity.pdbx_description
1 polymer ?
#
loop_
_entity_poly.entity_id
_entity_poly.type
_entity_poly.pdbx_seq_one_letter_code
_entity_poly.pdbx_strand_id
1 'polypeptide(L)'
;MGINGRRRRFPLLTVVLLAIYAAAAEADPNDEACLTHLSQSLDDPFNNLLNWSKTTFASPCQGFTSFLQGATCNNGRIYKLSLSSLSLRGSISPFISNCTNLQALDLSSNQLSGTIPADLQYLVNLAVLNLSANDISGPIPDQLALCAYLNVIDLHDNRLSGPIPQQLGLLVRLSVFDVSGNRLSGAIPASLGNRTGNLPRFNASSFGGNKGLYGYPLPPMKNRGLSVMAIVGIGLGSGLISLVLSFTAVCVWLRFSEKKSENEEGKIGGFMPDY
;
A
#
# COMPACT_ATOMS: atom_id res chain seq x y z
N MET A 1 78.16 38.32 -21.64
CA MET A 1 78.21 36.92 -21.14
C MET A 1 77.71 36.91 -19.72
N GLY A 2 76.62 36.19 -19.46
CA GLY A 2 75.88 36.23 -18.21
C GLY A 2 76.20 35.11 -17.24
N ILE A 3 75.92 35.36 -15.97
CA ILE A 3 75.72 34.43 -14.85
C ILE A 3 74.81 35.25 -13.88
N ASN A 4 73.74 34.82 -13.21
CA ASN A 4 73.36 33.53 -12.64
C ASN A 4 71.86 33.62 -12.24
N GLY A 5 70.99 32.79 -12.81
CA GLY A 5 69.57 32.71 -12.45
C GLY A 5 69.32 31.61 -11.42
N ARG A 6 69.12 31.97 -10.15
CA ARG A 6 68.81 31.01 -9.07
C ARG A 6 67.30 30.80 -8.95
N ARG A 7 66.72 29.91 -9.77
CA ARG A 7 65.34 29.42 -9.58
C ARG A 7 65.30 28.43 -8.42
N ARG A 8 64.71 28.83 -7.29
CA ARG A 8 64.31 27.93 -6.20
C ARG A 8 63.22 27.00 -6.73
N ARG A 9 63.54 25.72 -6.94
CA ARG A 9 62.55 24.67 -7.15
C ARG A 9 61.94 24.35 -5.77
N PHE A 10 60.72 24.81 -5.52
CA PHE A 10 59.90 24.27 -4.45
C PHE A 10 59.48 22.84 -4.88
N PRO A 11 59.60 21.82 -4.01
CA PRO A 11 59.17 20.48 -4.38
C PRO A 11 57.65 20.46 -4.42
N LEU A 12 57.09 20.11 -5.58
CA LEU A 12 55.65 19.89 -5.81
C LEU A 12 55.07 18.74 -4.94
N LEU A 13 55.93 18.04 -4.19
CA LEU A 13 55.60 16.81 -3.48
C LEU A 13 54.84 17.04 -2.16
N THR A 14 54.92 18.23 -1.56
CA THR A 14 54.29 18.50 -0.25
C THR A 14 52.84 18.97 -0.35
N VAL A 15 52.34 19.29 -1.54
CA VAL A 15 50.93 19.70 -1.73
C VAL A 15 50.01 18.50 -2.00
N VAL A 16 50.55 17.38 -2.46
CA VAL A 16 49.74 16.18 -2.81
C VAL A 16 49.42 15.30 -1.59
N LEU A 17 50.20 15.41 -0.50
CA LEU A 17 50.01 14.59 0.72
C LEU A 17 48.97 15.13 1.72
N LEU A 18 48.37 16.30 1.46
CA LEU A 18 47.30 16.89 2.28
C LEU A 18 45.90 16.71 1.71
N ALA A 19 45.76 16.15 0.49
CA ALA A 19 44.47 15.91 -0.15
C ALA A 19 43.89 14.50 0.10
N ILE A 20 44.39 13.77 1.10
CA ILE A 20 43.93 12.41 1.46
C ILE A 20 43.25 12.40 2.84
N TYR A 21 43.07 13.55 3.50
CA TYR A 21 42.35 13.62 4.76
C TYR A 21 41.11 14.50 4.65
N ALA A 22 39.96 13.84 4.87
CA ALA A 22 38.59 14.34 4.79
C ALA A 22 38.11 14.65 3.35
N ALA A 23 37.60 13.62 2.66
CA ALA A 23 36.35 13.83 1.94
C ALA A 23 35.34 14.24 3.00
N ALA A 24 35.20 15.56 3.23
CA ALA A 24 34.02 16.07 3.87
C ALA A 24 32.85 15.49 3.07
N ALA A 25 32.02 14.68 3.72
CA ALA A 25 30.85 14.14 3.07
C ALA A 25 30.00 15.32 2.60
N GLU A 26 30.09 15.64 1.31
CA GLU A 26 29.27 16.67 0.70
C GLU A 26 27.82 16.21 0.81
N ALA A 27 26.97 17.12 1.31
CA ALA A 27 25.54 16.90 1.33
C ALA A 27 25.06 16.65 -0.10
N ASP A 28 24.36 15.54 -0.34
CA ASP A 28 23.86 15.18 -1.66
C ASP A 28 22.64 16.08 -2.00
N PRO A 29 22.63 16.80 -3.14
CA PRO A 29 21.49 17.61 -3.56
C PRO A 29 20.16 16.84 -3.61
N ASN A 30 20.21 15.53 -3.81
CA ASN A 30 19.03 14.66 -3.81
C ASN A 30 18.42 14.49 -2.41
N ASP A 31 19.26 14.51 -1.36
CA ASP A 31 18.80 14.40 0.03
C ASP A 31 18.05 15.69 0.43
N GLU A 32 18.53 16.88 0.01
CA GLU A 32 17.82 18.16 0.23
C GLU A 32 16.45 18.18 -0.45
N ALA A 33 16.38 17.79 -1.72
CA ALA A 33 15.13 17.77 -2.49
C ALA A 33 14.12 16.79 -1.89
N CYS A 34 14.57 15.59 -1.52
CA CYS A 34 13.79 14.56 -0.85
C CYS A 34 13.15 15.10 0.45
N LEU A 35 13.96 15.69 1.34
CA LEU A 35 13.50 16.23 2.62
C LEU A 35 12.55 17.42 2.44
N THR A 36 12.82 18.29 1.47
CA THR A 36 11.99 19.46 1.17
C THR A 36 10.59 19.05 0.69
N HIS A 37 10.51 18.06 -0.21
CA HIS A 37 9.22 17.54 -0.67
C HIS A 37 8.50 16.75 0.41
N LEU A 38 9.23 15.99 1.23
CA LEU A 38 8.66 15.27 2.36
C LEU A 38 8.06 16.25 3.38
N SER A 39 8.77 17.31 3.75
CA SER A 39 8.27 18.33 4.68
C SER A 39 7.04 19.05 4.16
N GLN A 40 6.92 19.24 2.84
CA GLN A 40 5.74 19.85 2.21
C GLN A 40 4.52 18.91 2.18
N SER A 41 4.76 17.60 2.11
CA SER A 41 3.68 16.60 2.12
C SER A 41 3.14 16.28 3.51
N LEU A 42 3.90 16.59 4.55
CA LEU A 42 3.55 16.35 5.94
C LEU A 42 2.89 17.60 6.54
N ASP A 43 1.78 17.40 7.22
CA ASP A 43 1.13 18.41 8.04
C ASP A 43 1.41 18.10 9.52
N ASP A 44 2.01 19.06 10.23
CA ASP A 44 2.45 18.91 11.63
C ASP A 44 1.69 19.90 12.53
N PRO A 45 0.46 19.55 12.96
CA PRO A 45 -0.41 20.46 13.69
C PRO A 45 0.12 20.86 15.08
N PHE A 46 1.08 20.11 15.62
CA PHE A 46 1.66 20.35 16.94
C PHE A 46 3.09 20.85 16.90
N ASN A 47 3.65 21.09 15.70
CA ASN A 47 5.02 21.57 15.50
C ASN A 47 6.07 20.67 16.18
N ASN A 48 5.87 19.35 16.08
CA ASN A 48 6.76 18.32 16.60
C ASN A 48 8.01 18.09 15.73
N LEU A 49 7.99 18.49 14.45
CA LEU A 49 9.11 18.41 13.51
C LEU A 49 10.14 19.51 13.80
N LEU A 50 10.87 19.33 14.89
CA LEU A 50 11.93 20.25 15.31
C LEU A 50 13.08 20.27 14.28
N ASN A 51 13.54 21.49 13.95
CA ASN A 51 14.63 21.72 13.00
C ASN A 51 14.36 21.16 11.60
N TRP A 52 13.11 21.08 11.16
CA TRP A 52 12.74 20.78 9.77
C TRP A 52 12.64 22.09 8.96
N SER A 53 13.79 22.65 8.58
CA SER A 53 13.85 23.89 7.79
C SER A 53 14.73 23.73 6.54
N LYS A 54 14.60 24.67 5.59
CA LYS A 54 15.44 24.67 4.38
C LYS A 54 16.94 24.68 4.69
N THR A 55 17.36 25.37 5.73
CA THR A 55 18.78 25.46 6.11
C THR A 55 19.32 24.12 6.61
N THR A 56 18.50 23.35 7.32
CA THR A 56 18.88 22.01 7.80
C THR A 56 18.79 20.96 6.70
N PHE A 57 17.94 21.14 5.69
CA PHE A 57 17.86 20.21 4.55
C PHE A 57 19.07 20.32 3.61
N ALA A 58 19.67 21.50 3.49
CA ALA A 58 20.87 21.71 2.67
C ALA A 58 22.11 21.00 3.25
N SER A 59 22.16 20.79 4.57
CA SER A 59 23.22 20.02 5.23
C SER A 59 22.63 19.24 6.41
N PRO A 60 21.97 18.10 6.15
CA PRO A 60 21.24 17.38 7.18
C PRO A 60 22.15 16.61 8.12
N CYS A 61 23.43 16.44 7.76
CA CYS A 61 24.36 15.58 8.46
C CYS A 61 25.66 16.31 8.81
N GLN A 62 26.10 16.15 10.06
CA GLN A 62 27.44 16.53 10.50
C GLN A 62 28.15 15.27 11.03
N GLY A 63 28.82 14.54 10.14
CA GLY A 63 29.42 13.24 10.46
C GLY A 63 28.36 12.15 10.70
N PHE A 64 28.28 11.64 11.94
CA PHE A 64 27.31 10.61 12.37
C PHE A 64 26.04 11.18 13.04
N THR A 65 25.99 12.50 13.27
CA THR A 65 24.87 13.16 13.93
C THR A 65 24.08 14.01 12.94
N SER A 66 22.77 14.12 13.16
CA SER A 66 21.87 15.04 12.44
C SER A 66 21.24 16.02 13.43
N PHE A 67 21.05 17.27 13.00
CA PHE A 67 20.23 18.23 13.74
C PHE A 67 18.73 18.07 13.45
N LEU A 68 18.41 17.30 12.41
CA LEU A 68 17.05 17.06 11.96
C LEU A 68 16.39 16.01 12.85
N GLN A 69 15.24 16.36 13.43
CA GLN A 69 14.48 15.44 14.27
C GLN A 69 14.23 14.12 13.51
N GLY A 70 14.61 13.00 14.13
CA GLY A 70 14.38 11.66 13.60
C GLY A 70 15.38 11.17 12.55
N ALA A 71 16.29 12.01 12.05
CA ALA A 71 17.28 11.58 11.06
C ALA A 71 18.56 11.05 11.73
N THR A 72 19.11 9.98 11.18
CA THR A 72 20.44 9.46 11.56
C THR A 72 21.31 9.38 10.32
N CYS A 73 22.56 9.84 10.47
CA CYS A 73 23.51 9.96 9.40
C CYS A 73 24.59 8.89 9.46
N ASN A 74 25.05 8.46 8.29
CA ASN A 74 26.23 7.63 8.13
C ASN A 74 27.01 8.15 6.93
N ASN A 75 28.30 8.40 7.10
CA ASN A 75 29.16 9.03 6.10
C ASN A 75 28.56 10.32 5.51
N GLY A 76 27.93 11.15 6.36
CA GLY A 76 27.32 12.43 5.99
C GLY A 76 26.07 12.37 5.11
N ARG A 77 25.44 11.20 4.96
CA ARG A 77 24.12 11.05 4.34
C ARG A 77 23.13 10.42 5.29
N ILE A 78 21.85 10.75 5.14
CA ILE A 78 20.79 10.12 5.92
C ILE A 78 20.68 8.66 5.49
N TYR A 79 20.74 7.75 6.46
CA TYR A 79 20.48 6.33 6.22
C TYR A 79 19.29 5.81 7.04
N LYS A 80 18.88 6.53 8.09
CA LYS A 80 17.69 6.22 8.87
C LYS A 80 16.86 7.47 9.10
N LEU A 81 15.56 7.37 8.89
CA LEU A 81 14.59 8.40 9.20
C LEU A 81 13.47 7.79 10.05
N SER A 82 13.31 8.26 11.28
CA SER A 82 12.32 7.77 12.24
C SER A 82 11.53 8.95 12.81
N LEU A 83 10.29 9.07 12.34
CA LEU A 83 9.32 10.13 12.69
C LEU A 83 8.09 9.51 13.36
N SER A 84 8.29 8.50 14.19
CA SER A 84 7.21 7.76 14.84
C SER A 84 6.53 8.59 15.93
N SER A 85 5.22 8.45 16.10
CA SER A 85 4.46 9.05 17.23
C SER A 85 4.51 10.59 17.29
N LEU A 86 4.56 11.27 16.13
CA LEU A 86 4.62 12.73 16.05
C LEU A 86 3.27 13.37 15.68
N SER A 87 2.19 12.58 15.61
CA SER A 87 0.85 13.03 15.21
C SER A 87 0.82 13.72 13.83
N LEU A 88 1.72 13.30 12.93
CA LEU A 88 1.84 13.86 11.59
C LEU A 88 0.65 13.46 10.73
N ARG A 89 0.18 14.39 9.90
CA ARG A 89 -0.87 14.22 8.91
C ARG A 89 -0.30 14.37 7.49
N GLY A 90 -1.14 14.22 6.48
CA GLY A 90 -0.76 14.36 5.08
C GLY A 90 -0.54 13.00 4.43
N SER A 91 0.47 12.90 3.56
CA SER A 91 0.78 11.69 2.81
C SER A 91 2.28 11.47 2.63
N ILE A 92 2.67 10.26 2.27
CA ILE A 92 4.07 9.92 1.96
C ILE A 92 4.38 10.43 0.55
N SER A 93 5.25 11.44 0.45
CA SER A 93 5.70 11.97 -0.85
C SER A 93 6.49 10.93 -1.64
N PRO A 94 6.22 10.72 -2.95
CA PRO A 94 7.02 9.87 -3.81
C PRO A 94 8.50 10.26 -3.85
N PHE A 95 8.81 11.55 -3.70
CA PHE A 95 10.17 12.09 -3.68
C PHE A 95 11.04 11.56 -2.52
N ILE A 96 10.45 10.86 -1.55
CA ILE A 96 11.23 10.14 -0.55
C ILE A 96 12.19 9.12 -1.18
N SER A 97 11.90 8.67 -2.41
CA SER A 97 12.75 7.80 -3.22
C SER A 97 14.10 8.42 -3.60
N ASN A 98 14.24 9.75 -3.54
CA ASN A 98 15.49 10.45 -3.86
C ASN A 98 16.53 10.36 -2.73
N CYS A 99 16.10 10.02 -1.51
CA CYS A 99 16.98 9.71 -0.39
C CYS A 99 17.62 8.31 -0.56
N THR A 100 18.39 8.09 -1.62
CA THR A 100 18.84 6.75 -2.07
C THR A 100 19.72 5.97 -1.06
N ASN A 101 20.30 6.66 -0.08
CA ASN A 101 21.08 6.04 0.99
C ASN A 101 20.21 5.54 2.16
N LEU A 102 18.89 5.75 2.12
CA LEU A 102 17.97 5.34 3.17
C LEU A 102 17.88 3.81 3.29
N GLN A 103 18.14 3.32 4.49
CA GLN A 103 18.09 1.91 4.90
C GLN A 103 16.94 1.64 5.87
N ALA A 104 16.50 2.64 6.62
CA ALA A 104 15.38 2.49 7.55
C ALA A 104 14.46 3.70 7.48
N LEU A 105 13.19 3.45 7.19
CA LEU A 105 12.11 4.42 7.22
C LEU A 105 11.05 3.98 8.23
N ASP A 106 10.84 4.80 9.24
CA ASP A 106 9.82 4.59 10.26
C ASP A 106 8.94 5.84 10.39
N LEU A 107 7.69 5.70 9.94
CA LEU A 107 6.65 6.73 10.01
C LEU A 107 5.46 6.23 10.86
N SER A 108 5.68 5.24 11.71
CA SER A 108 4.64 4.56 12.46
C SER A 108 3.92 5.45 13.48
N SER A 109 2.70 5.06 13.86
CA SER A 109 1.91 5.76 14.89
C SER A 109 1.70 7.24 14.58
N ASN A 110 1.26 7.55 13.36
CA ASN A 110 0.89 8.89 12.92
C ASN A 110 -0.54 8.88 12.35
N GLN A 111 -0.94 9.98 11.70
CA GLN A 111 -2.23 10.15 11.03
C GLN A 111 -2.01 10.31 9.51
N LEU A 112 -1.01 9.61 8.96
CA LEU A 112 -0.69 9.68 7.53
C LEU A 112 -1.75 8.95 6.72
N SER A 113 -2.08 9.51 5.56
CA SER A 113 -3.11 9.02 4.64
C SER A 113 -2.55 8.91 3.22
N GLY A 114 -3.40 8.58 2.25
CA GLY A 114 -2.98 8.35 0.87
C GLY A 114 -2.53 6.91 0.64
N THR A 115 -1.62 6.69 -0.31
CA THR A 115 -1.12 5.37 -0.72
C THR A 115 0.37 5.23 -0.47
N ILE A 116 0.85 4.00 -0.35
CA ILE A 116 2.29 3.72 -0.35
C ILE A 116 2.84 4.03 -1.76
N PRO A 117 3.81 4.95 -1.93
CA PRO A 117 4.35 5.28 -3.25
C PRO A 117 5.08 4.09 -3.89
N ALA A 118 4.81 3.82 -5.16
CA ALA A 118 5.52 2.77 -5.91
C ALA A 118 7.00 3.11 -6.11
N ASP A 119 7.34 4.40 -6.12
CA ASP A 119 8.70 4.93 -6.25
C ASP A 119 9.64 4.51 -5.11
N LEU A 120 9.12 3.97 -4.00
CA LEU A 120 9.96 3.36 -2.96
C LEU A 120 10.91 2.29 -3.51
N GLN A 121 10.62 1.71 -4.69
CA GLN A 121 11.52 0.80 -5.40
C GLN A 121 12.92 1.33 -5.66
N TYR A 122 13.11 2.66 -5.72
CA TYR A 122 14.42 3.25 -5.96
C TYR A 122 15.29 3.28 -4.70
N LEU A 123 14.71 3.01 -3.52
CA LEU A 123 15.44 2.87 -2.26
C LEU A 123 16.04 1.46 -2.16
N VAL A 124 17.01 1.17 -3.03
CA VAL A 124 17.61 -0.17 -3.17
C VAL A 124 18.29 -0.68 -1.89
N ASN A 125 18.65 0.21 -0.97
CA ASN A 125 19.27 -0.11 0.31
C ASN A 125 18.27 -0.26 1.46
N LEU A 126 16.97 -0.07 1.22
CA LEU A 126 15.94 -0.09 2.25
C LEU A 126 15.83 -1.49 2.88
N ALA A 127 16.07 -1.56 4.18
CA ALA A 127 16.03 -2.76 4.99
C ALA A 127 14.84 -2.77 5.96
N VAL A 128 14.38 -1.60 6.40
CA VAL A 128 13.25 -1.46 7.33
C VAL A 128 12.26 -0.45 6.78
N LEU A 129 11.02 -0.90 6.60
CA LEU A 129 9.87 -0.06 6.29
C LEU A 129 8.80 -0.27 7.37
N ASN A 130 8.59 0.73 8.22
CA ASN A 130 7.53 0.72 9.22
C ASN A 130 6.57 1.88 8.97
N LEU A 131 5.35 1.55 8.53
CA LEU A 131 4.26 2.49 8.29
C LEU A 131 3.03 2.15 9.15
N SER A 132 3.21 1.32 10.18
CA SER A 132 2.12 0.83 11.03
C SER A 132 1.35 1.93 11.76
N ALA A 133 0.12 1.64 12.18
CA ALA A 133 -0.74 2.55 12.93
C ALA A 133 -0.87 3.93 12.27
N ASN A 134 -1.43 3.94 11.06
CA ASN A 134 -1.71 5.13 10.25
C ASN A 134 -3.06 4.96 9.53
N ASP A 135 -3.44 5.92 8.69
CA ASP A 135 -4.65 5.89 7.85
C ASP A 135 -4.34 5.60 6.37
N ILE A 136 -3.23 4.92 6.07
CA ILE A 136 -2.78 4.64 4.69
C ILE A 136 -3.74 3.65 4.03
N SER A 137 -4.07 3.91 2.77
CA SER A 137 -5.07 3.19 1.99
C SER A 137 -4.52 2.74 0.63
N GLY A 138 -5.34 2.03 -0.14
CA GLY A 138 -4.94 1.50 -1.44
C GLY A 138 -4.13 0.21 -1.36
N PRO A 139 -3.61 -0.27 -2.50
CA PRO A 139 -2.87 -1.54 -2.56
C PRO A 139 -1.46 -1.42 -2.01
N ILE A 140 -0.91 -2.55 -1.56
CA ILE A 140 0.52 -2.69 -1.34
C ILE A 140 1.20 -2.74 -2.72
N PRO A 141 2.12 -1.83 -3.06
CA PRO A 141 2.79 -1.82 -4.35
C PRO A 141 3.69 -3.05 -4.50
N ASP A 142 3.60 -3.73 -5.64
CA ASP A 142 4.42 -4.91 -5.93
C ASP A 142 5.89 -4.54 -6.16
N GLN A 143 6.15 -3.28 -6.51
CA GLN A 143 7.48 -2.70 -6.67
C GLN A 143 8.32 -2.73 -5.38
N LEU A 144 7.70 -2.87 -4.19
CA LEU A 144 8.45 -3.06 -2.94
C LEU A 144 9.34 -4.30 -2.96
N ALA A 145 9.01 -5.29 -3.80
CA ALA A 145 9.85 -6.47 -4.00
C ALA A 145 11.22 -6.14 -4.64
N LEU A 146 11.38 -4.97 -5.26
CA LEU A 146 12.65 -4.52 -5.84
C LEU A 146 13.65 -4.04 -4.77
N CYS A 147 13.19 -3.72 -3.57
CA CYS A 147 14.04 -3.40 -2.44
C CYS A 147 14.59 -4.69 -1.81
N ALA A 148 15.57 -5.32 -2.47
CA ALA A 148 16.08 -6.66 -2.14
C ALA A 148 16.67 -6.80 -0.73
N TYR A 149 16.98 -5.69 -0.05
CA TYR A 149 17.50 -5.65 1.31
C TYR A 149 16.40 -5.64 2.38
N LEU A 150 15.12 -5.51 2.01
CA LEU A 150 14.01 -5.45 2.96
C LEU A 150 14.01 -6.68 3.87
N ASN A 151 14.13 -6.39 5.16
CA ASN A 151 14.12 -7.34 6.26
C ASN A 151 12.88 -7.17 7.14
N VAL A 152 12.39 -5.94 7.25
CA VAL A 152 11.20 -5.61 8.05
C VAL A 152 10.23 -4.82 7.18
N ILE A 153 9.01 -5.33 7.06
CA ILE A 153 7.87 -4.62 6.51
C ILE A 153 6.77 -4.69 7.57
N ASP A 154 6.47 -3.56 8.18
CA ASP A 154 5.38 -3.43 9.14
C ASP A 154 4.37 -2.40 8.65
N LEU A 155 3.18 -2.88 8.31
CA LEU A 155 2.06 -2.14 7.75
C LEU A 155 0.79 -2.35 8.58
N HIS A 156 0.89 -2.88 9.80
CA HIS A 156 -0.30 -3.19 10.60
C HIS A 156 -1.13 -1.93 10.92
N ASP A 157 -2.41 -2.14 11.25
CA ASP A 157 -3.36 -1.08 11.62
C ASP A 157 -3.37 0.10 10.64
N ASN A 158 -3.76 -0.20 9.40
CA ASN A 158 -3.96 0.76 8.33
C ASN A 158 -5.28 0.45 7.59
N ARG A 159 -5.52 1.11 6.45
CA ARG A 159 -6.69 0.93 5.58
C ARG A 159 -6.32 0.32 4.23
N LEU A 160 -5.21 -0.41 4.14
CA LEU A 160 -4.73 -1.02 2.90
C LEU A 160 -5.74 -2.05 2.37
N SER A 161 -5.87 -2.14 1.06
CA SER A 161 -6.87 -2.96 0.38
C SER A 161 -6.28 -3.73 -0.79
N GLY A 162 -7.05 -4.67 -1.35
CA GLY A 162 -6.57 -5.53 -2.43
C GLY A 162 -5.70 -6.70 -1.94
N PRO A 163 -5.05 -7.42 -2.87
CA PRO A 163 -4.25 -8.59 -2.55
C PRO A 163 -2.86 -8.24 -2.03
N ILE A 164 -2.28 -9.16 -1.27
CA ILE A 164 -0.85 -9.14 -0.96
C ILE A 164 -0.10 -9.54 -2.25
N PRO A 165 0.82 -8.70 -2.77
CA PRO A 165 1.58 -9.02 -3.98
C PRO A 165 2.41 -10.28 -3.80
N GLN A 166 2.33 -11.21 -4.76
CA GLN A 166 3.13 -12.44 -4.75
C GLN A 166 4.64 -12.17 -4.83
N GLN A 167 5.01 -11.05 -5.45
CA GLN A 167 6.36 -10.54 -5.61
C GLN A 167 7.07 -10.34 -4.27
N LEU A 168 6.34 -10.03 -3.19
CA LEU A 168 6.94 -9.92 -1.85
C LEU A 168 7.56 -11.23 -1.36
N GLY A 169 7.13 -12.38 -1.90
CA GLY A 169 7.78 -13.67 -1.64
C GLY A 169 9.21 -13.79 -2.19
N LEU A 170 9.63 -12.89 -3.08
CA LEU A 170 11.01 -12.80 -3.59
C LEU A 170 11.99 -12.23 -2.56
N LEU A 171 11.49 -11.56 -1.51
CA LEU A 171 12.32 -10.93 -0.49
C LEU A 171 12.90 -11.98 0.48
N VAL A 172 13.97 -12.64 0.06
CA VAL A 172 14.64 -13.70 0.84
C VAL A 172 15.14 -13.25 2.21
N ARG A 173 15.36 -11.95 2.41
CA ARG A 173 15.80 -11.37 3.69
C ARG A 173 14.68 -11.01 4.65
N LEU A 174 13.43 -10.96 4.18
CA LEU A 174 12.29 -10.54 4.98
C LEU A 174 12.12 -11.46 6.20
N SER A 175 12.28 -10.92 7.40
CA SER A 175 12.11 -11.65 8.67
C SER A 175 10.93 -11.20 9.50
N VAL A 176 10.52 -9.95 9.33
CA VAL A 176 9.32 -9.41 9.95
C VAL A 176 8.40 -8.91 8.85
N PHE A 177 7.19 -9.45 8.81
CA PHE A 177 6.13 -9.03 7.93
C PHE A 177 4.84 -8.97 8.73
N ASP A 178 4.26 -7.78 8.86
CA ASP A 178 2.96 -7.60 9.52
C ASP A 178 2.06 -6.70 8.66
N VAL A 179 0.88 -7.20 8.34
CA VAL A 179 -0.17 -6.51 7.59
C VAL A 179 -1.52 -6.63 8.31
N SER A 180 -1.50 -6.96 9.60
CA SER A 180 -2.70 -7.15 10.39
C SER A 180 -3.51 -5.85 10.53
N GLY A 181 -4.79 -5.96 10.85
CA GLY A 181 -5.64 -4.77 11.05
C GLY A 181 -5.91 -3.93 9.79
N ASN A 182 -5.83 -4.53 8.60
CA ASN A 182 -6.10 -3.87 7.31
C ASN A 182 -7.41 -4.36 6.64
N ARG A 183 -7.63 -3.96 5.38
CA ARG A 183 -8.77 -4.36 4.53
C ARG A 183 -8.32 -5.21 3.34
N LEU A 184 -7.22 -5.94 3.49
CA LEU A 184 -6.67 -6.81 2.44
C LEU A 184 -7.59 -7.99 2.15
N SER A 185 -7.52 -8.50 0.91
CA SER A 185 -8.37 -9.58 0.43
C SER A 185 -7.66 -10.52 -0.54
N GLY A 186 -8.18 -11.73 -0.70
CA GLY A 186 -7.60 -12.75 -1.59
C GLY A 186 -6.71 -13.75 -0.86
N ALA A 187 -6.06 -14.60 -1.63
CA ALA A 187 -5.19 -15.65 -1.10
C ALA A 187 -3.86 -15.06 -0.61
N ILE A 188 -3.36 -15.51 0.53
CA ILE A 188 -1.98 -15.26 0.95
C ILE A 188 -1.05 -15.97 -0.05
N PRO A 189 -0.11 -15.26 -0.71
CA PRO A 189 0.79 -15.87 -1.67
C PRO A 189 1.61 -17.00 -1.04
N ALA A 190 1.63 -18.18 -1.66
CA ALA A 190 2.37 -19.32 -1.12
C ALA A 190 3.88 -19.05 -1.00
N SER A 191 4.43 -18.21 -1.89
CA SER A 191 5.82 -17.72 -1.84
C SER A 191 6.14 -16.92 -0.56
N LEU A 192 5.13 -16.35 0.08
CA LEU A 192 5.26 -15.56 1.31
C LEU A 192 4.79 -16.33 2.55
N GLY A 193 3.66 -17.02 2.46
CA GLY A 193 3.07 -17.76 3.57
C GLY A 193 3.78 -19.08 3.86
N ASN A 194 4.13 -19.85 2.83
CA ASN A 194 4.71 -21.20 2.96
C ASN A 194 6.18 -21.22 2.50
N ARG A 195 7.00 -20.39 3.14
CA ARG A 195 8.44 -20.30 2.84
C ARG A 195 9.14 -21.61 3.22
N THR A 196 9.90 -22.17 2.30
CA THR A 196 10.68 -23.40 2.49
C THR A 196 12.13 -23.06 2.89
N GLY A 197 12.82 -24.01 3.53
CA GLY A 197 14.21 -23.84 3.96
C GLY A 197 14.37 -23.07 5.28
N ASN A 198 15.49 -22.35 5.44
CA ASN A 198 15.85 -21.56 6.63
C ASN A 198 15.18 -20.18 6.68
N LEU A 199 14.16 -19.94 5.86
CA LEU A 199 13.45 -18.66 5.82
C LEU A 199 12.48 -18.56 7.01
N PRO A 200 12.37 -17.39 7.64
CA PRO A 200 11.46 -17.18 8.76
C PRO A 200 10.00 -17.32 8.28
N ARG A 201 9.20 -18.02 9.09
CA ARG A 201 7.76 -18.17 8.87
C ARG A 201 7.02 -17.07 9.61
N PHE A 202 6.05 -16.47 8.95
CA PHE A 202 5.20 -15.45 9.55
C PHE A 202 4.04 -16.08 10.31
N ASN A 203 3.68 -15.49 11.45
CA ASN A 203 2.59 -15.98 12.28
C ASN A 203 1.23 -15.62 11.65
N ALA A 204 0.18 -16.38 11.96
CA ALA A 204 -1.20 -16.04 11.59
C ALA A 204 -1.63 -14.66 12.11
N SER A 205 -1.08 -14.22 13.25
CA SER A 205 -1.33 -12.89 13.81
C SER A 205 -0.95 -11.77 12.84
N SER A 206 0.15 -11.91 12.10
CA SER A 206 0.64 -10.94 11.12
C SER A 206 -0.32 -10.68 9.94
N PHE A 207 -1.32 -11.54 9.76
CA PHE A 207 -2.35 -11.39 8.73
C PHE A 207 -3.74 -11.16 9.32
N GLY A 208 -3.85 -11.15 10.66
CA GLY A 208 -5.12 -11.05 11.39
C GLY A 208 -5.86 -9.73 11.12
N GLY A 209 -7.15 -9.67 11.44
CA GLY A 209 -7.96 -8.47 11.22
C GLY A 209 -8.38 -8.21 9.76
N ASN A 210 -7.73 -8.83 8.77
CA ASN A 210 -8.12 -8.76 7.36
C ASN A 210 -9.24 -9.76 7.03
N LYS A 211 -10.50 -9.32 6.97
CA LYS A 211 -11.66 -10.19 6.74
C LYS A 211 -11.65 -10.94 5.39
N GLY A 212 -10.97 -10.38 4.39
CA GLY A 212 -10.93 -10.95 3.03
C GLY A 212 -9.74 -11.87 2.75
N LEU A 213 -8.76 -11.95 3.65
CA LEU A 213 -7.57 -12.78 3.46
C LEU A 213 -7.84 -14.23 3.85
N TYR A 214 -7.27 -15.16 3.09
CA TYR A 214 -7.37 -16.60 3.34
C TYR A 214 -6.15 -17.36 2.82
N GLY A 215 -6.00 -18.62 3.24
CA GLY A 215 -4.84 -19.45 2.89
C GLY A 215 -3.71 -19.33 3.91
N TYR A 216 -2.77 -20.29 3.90
CA TYR A 216 -1.76 -20.43 4.95
C TYR A 216 -0.94 -19.14 5.15
N PRO A 217 -0.73 -18.66 6.40
CA PRO A 217 -1.02 -19.32 7.68
C PRO A 217 -2.47 -19.18 8.19
N LEU A 218 -3.34 -18.48 7.48
CA LEU A 218 -4.77 -18.40 7.82
C LEU A 218 -5.55 -19.64 7.30
N PRO A 219 -6.76 -19.88 7.80
CA PRO A 219 -7.65 -20.89 7.24
C PRO A 219 -7.93 -20.64 5.75
N PRO A 220 -8.22 -21.69 4.96
CA PRO A 220 -8.62 -21.54 3.56
C PRO A 220 -9.95 -20.78 3.45
N MET A 221 -10.26 -20.29 2.25
CA MET A 221 -11.50 -19.56 2.00
C MET A 221 -12.70 -20.41 2.40
N LYS A 222 -13.49 -19.91 3.35
CA LYS A 222 -14.74 -20.57 3.74
C LYS A 222 -15.77 -20.33 2.63
N ASN A 223 -15.85 -21.24 1.67
CA ASN A 223 -16.91 -21.23 0.66
C ASN A 223 -18.26 -21.36 1.38
N ARG A 224 -18.97 -20.24 1.57
CA ARG A 224 -20.40 -20.26 1.86
C ARG A 224 -21.11 -20.53 0.54
N GLY A 225 -21.12 -21.79 0.11
CA GLY A 225 -22.16 -22.25 -0.80
C GLY A 225 -23.52 -21.92 -0.17
N LEU A 226 -24.56 -21.68 -0.98
CA LEU A 226 -25.91 -21.56 -0.43
C LEU A 226 -26.19 -22.82 0.40
N SER A 227 -26.73 -22.63 1.61
CA SER A 227 -27.20 -23.75 2.41
C SER A 227 -28.17 -24.58 1.59
N VAL A 228 -28.14 -25.91 1.73
CA VAL A 228 -29.13 -26.81 1.10
C VAL A 228 -30.55 -26.33 1.38
N MET A 229 -30.81 -25.84 2.60
CA MET A 229 -32.10 -25.25 2.98
C MET A 229 -32.45 -23.97 2.20
N ALA A 230 -31.45 -23.15 1.84
CA ALA A 230 -31.66 -21.96 1.02
C ALA A 230 -31.95 -22.34 -0.44
N ILE A 231 -31.26 -23.36 -0.98
CA ILE A 231 -31.53 -23.88 -2.33
C ILE A 231 -32.94 -24.49 -2.40
N VAL A 232 -33.28 -25.33 -1.41
CA VAL A 232 -34.63 -25.94 -1.30
C VAL A 232 -35.69 -24.84 -1.14
N GLY A 233 -35.44 -23.81 -0.33
CA GLY A 233 -36.34 -22.67 -0.16
C GLY A 233 -36.55 -21.87 -1.45
N ILE A 234 -35.50 -21.61 -2.23
CA ILE A 234 -35.60 -20.96 -3.54
C ILE A 234 -36.40 -21.84 -4.52
N GLY A 235 -36.14 -23.15 -4.53
CA GLY A 235 -36.87 -24.11 -5.35
C GLY A 235 -38.37 -24.15 -5.04
N LEU A 236 -38.73 -24.32 -3.77
CA LEU A 236 -40.13 -24.36 -3.32
C LEU A 236 -40.84 -23.03 -3.53
N GLY A 237 -40.17 -21.92 -3.21
CA GLY A 237 -40.71 -20.57 -3.42
C GLY A 237 -40.97 -20.28 -4.89
N SER A 238 -40.00 -20.57 -5.77
CA SER A 238 -40.15 -20.35 -7.22
C SER A 238 -41.25 -21.24 -7.83
N GLY A 239 -41.39 -22.49 -7.38
CA GLY A 239 -42.47 -23.38 -7.81
C GLY A 239 -43.86 -22.87 -7.42
N LEU A 240 -44.03 -22.43 -6.17
CA LEU A 240 -45.31 -21.87 -5.69
C LEU A 240 -45.69 -20.59 -6.45
N ILE A 241 -44.71 -19.68 -6.65
CA ILE A 241 -44.93 -18.45 -7.41
C ILE A 241 -45.33 -18.77 -8.86
N SER A 242 -44.65 -19.73 -9.51
CA SER A 242 -44.99 -20.14 -10.87
C SER A 242 -46.39 -20.73 -10.97
N LEU A 243 -46.82 -21.53 -9.98
CA LEU A 243 -48.16 -22.09 -9.94
C LEU A 243 -49.20 -20.97 -9.82
N VAL A 244 -49.02 -20.03 -8.89
CA VAL A 244 -49.92 -18.88 -8.69
C VAL A 244 -50.00 -18.01 -9.95
N LEU A 245 -48.87 -17.73 -10.61
CA LEU A 245 -48.86 -16.96 -11.85
C LEU A 245 -49.58 -17.69 -12.98
N SER A 246 -49.38 -19.00 -13.11
CA SER A 246 -50.06 -19.81 -14.13
C SER A 246 -51.57 -19.85 -13.92
N PHE A 247 -52.02 -20.03 -12.67
CA PHE A 247 -53.43 -20.06 -12.31
C PHE A 247 -54.09 -18.71 -12.57
N THR A 248 -53.46 -17.62 -12.16
CA THR A 248 -53.99 -16.26 -12.39
C THR A 248 -54.07 -15.94 -13.89
N ALA A 249 -53.09 -16.33 -14.69
CA ALA A 249 -53.13 -16.17 -16.14
C ALA A 249 -54.30 -16.94 -16.78
N VAL A 250 -54.55 -18.19 -16.36
CA VAL A 250 -55.70 -18.99 -16.83
C VAL A 250 -57.02 -18.33 -16.44
N CYS A 251 -57.17 -17.87 -15.20
CA CYS A 251 -58.39 -17.18 -14.76
C CYS A 251 -58.65 -15.90 -15.56
N VAL A 252 -57.62 -15.10 -15.82
CA VAL A 252 -57.74 -13.88 -16.64
C VAL A 252 -58.12 -14.24 -18.08
N TRP A 253 -57.53 -15.28 -18.66
CA TRP A 253 -57.85 -15.73 -20.01
C TRP A 253 -59.30 -16.22 -20.13
N LEU A 254 -59.78 -17.05 -19.18
CA LEU A 254 -61.16 -17.52 -19.15
C LEU A 254 -62.15 -16.35 -19.07
N ARG A 255 -61.90 -15.38 -18.18
CA ARG A 255 -62.71 -14.16 -18.06
C ARG A 255 -62.75 -13.34 -19.36
N PHE A 256 -61.63 -13.28 -20.08
CA PHE A 256 -61.58 -12.58 -21.36
C PHE A 256 -62.35 -13.34 -22.46
N SER A 257 -62.27 -14.67 -22.46
CA SER A 257 -62.99 -15.52 -23.40
C SER A 257 -64.51 -15.43 -23.21
N GLU A 258 -65.00 -15.45 -21.97
CA GLU A 258 -66.43 -15.28 -21.64
C GLU A 258 -66.97 -13.94 -22.15
N LYS A 259 -66.26 -12.84 -21.89
CA LYS A 259 -66.64 -11.51 -22.39
C LYS A 259 -66.66 -11.45 -23.92
N LYS A 260 -65.78 -12.19 -24.59
CA LYS A 260 -65.75 -12.24 -26.05
C LYS A 260 -66.97 -12.98 -26.60
N SER A 261 -67.35 -14.12 -26.01
CA SER A 261 -68.57 -14.85 -26.41
C SER A 261 -69.84 -14.05 -26.18
N GLU A 262 -69.98 -13.36 -25.04
CA GLU A 262 -71.12 -12.49 -24.76
C GLU A 262 -71.26 -11.33 -25.79
N ASN A 263 -70.13 -10.76 -26.22
CA ASN A 263 -70.11 -9.67 -27.21
C ASN A 263 -70.39 -10.17 -28.65
N GLU A 264 -70.06 -11.42 -28.96
CA GLU A 264 -70.41 -12.05 -30.23
C GLU A 264 -71.89 -12.45 -30.27
N GLU A 265 -72.44 -12.99 -29.18
CA GLU A 265 -73.88 -13.30 -29.06
C GLU A 265 -74.76 -12.03 -29.08
N GLY A 266 -74.32 -10.94 -28.44
CA GLY A 266 -74.99 -9.64 -28.49
C GLY A 266 -75.04 -9.00 -29.89
N LYS A 267 -74.10 -9.36 -30.79
CA LYS A 267 -74.12 -8.92 -32.20
C LYS A 267 -75.10 -9.72 -33.07
N ILE A 268 -75.37 -10.98 -32.73
CA ILE A 268 -76.26 -11.86 -33.51
C ILE A 268 -77.73 -11.56 -33.19
N GLY A 269 -78.05 -11.10 -31.97
CA GLY A 269 -79.40 -10.67 -31.59
C GLY A 269 -79.91 -9.37 -32.24
N GLY A 270 -79.04 -8.60 -32.90
CA GLY A 270 -79.38 -7.32 -33.56
C GLY A 270 -79.86 -7.43 -35.01
N PHE A 271 -79.92 -8.64 -35.58
CA PHE A 271 -80.37 -8.90 -36.96
C PHE A 271 -81.65 -9.74 -36.97
N MET A 272 -82.74 -9.21 -36.42
CA MET A 272 -84.09 -9.68 -36.73
C MET A 272 -84.83 -8.55 -37.46
N PRO A 273 -85.21 -8.73 -38.74
CA PRO A 273 -86.03 -7.74 -39.43
C PRO A 273 -87.47 -7.85 -38.92
N ASP A 274 -88.01 -6.74 -38.42
CA ASP A 274 -89.44 -6.57 -38.19
C ASP A 274 -90.16 -6.62 -39.56
N TYR A 275 -91.17 -7.47 -39.64
CA TYR A 275 -92.10 -7.59 -40.78
C TYR A 275 -93.13 -6.45 -40.80
#